data_AF-A0AAE1PX33-F1
#
_entry.id   AF-A0AAE1PX33-F1
#
_cell.length_a   1.000
_cell.length_b   1.000
_cell.length_c   1.000
_cell.angle_alpha   90.00
_cell.angle_beta   90.00
_cell.angle_gamma   90.00
#
_symmetry.space_group_name_H-M   'P 1'
#
loop_
_entity.id
_entity.type
_entity.pdbx_description
1 polymer ?
#
loop_
_entity_poly.entity_id
_entity_poly.type
_entity_poly.pdbx_seq_one_letter_code
_entity_poly.pdbx_strand_id
1 'polypeptide(L)'
;MMMVRVGVVVLVVMATVVTMTESGSVGVGPPNPTCRHTCIRENPGQPDDGESYCCDTGNLPDIPGATNPGRCPHAIACPSSGTRFQPKACAQDGHCRYHEKCCYNSCVKYHVCKLAS
;
A
#
# COMPACT_ATOMS: atom_id res chain seq x y z
N MET A 1 33.08 -45.35 -15.70
CA MET A 1 32.04 -44.51 -16.35
C MET A 1 30.78 -44.31 -15.47
N MET A 2 30.91 -44.10 -14.15
CA MET A 2 29.75 -43.83 -13.24
C MET A 2 29.85 -42.48 -12.51
N MET A 3 31.05 -41.92 -12.31
CA MET A 3 31.22 -40.62 -11.63
C MET A 3 30.72 -39.41 -12.43
N VAL A 4 30.80 -39.45 -13.77
CA VAL A 4 30.31 -38.36 -14.64
C VAL A 4 28.78 -38.26 -14.61
N ARG A 5 28.08 -39.40 -14.54
CA ARG A 5 26.61 -39.44 -14.48
C ARG A 5 26.09 -38.97 -13.12
N VAL A 6 26.77 -39.34 -12.03
CA VAL A 6 26.43 -38.87 -10.67
C VAL A 6 26.70 -37.37 -10.52
N GLY A 7 27.82 -36.86 -11.05
CA GLY A 7 28.13 -35.42 -11.00
C GLY A 7 27.11 -34.56 -11.76
N VAL A 8 26.66 -35.02 -12.93
CA VAL A 8 25.59 -34.34 -13.70
C VAL A 8 24.25 -34.43 -12.95
N VAL A 9 23.88 -35.59 -12.41
CA VAL A 9 22.62 -35.74 -11.66
C VAL A 9 22.61 -34.89 -10.39
N VAL A 10 23.71 -34.80 -9.65
CA VAL A 10 23.80 -33.97 -8.43
C VAL A 10 23.74 -32.48 -8.75
N LEU A 11 24.40 -32.02 -9.83
CA LEU A 11 24.29 -30.64 -10.30
C LEU A 11 22.86 -30.30 -10.74
N VAL A 12 22.17 -31.22 -11.42
CA VAL A 12 20.77 -31.04 -11.84
C VAL A 12 19.86 -30.99 -10.62
N VAL A 13 20.08 -31.84 -9.61
CA VAL A 13 19.26 -31.85 -8.37
C VAL A 13 19.49 -30.58 -7.53
N MET A 14 20.73 -30.12 -7.40
CA MET A 14 21.05 -28.85 -6.71
C MET A 14 20.49 -27.62 -7.46
N ALA A 15 20.44 -27.66 -8.79
CA ALA A 15 19.82 -26.60 -9.59
C ALA A 15 18.28 -26.57 -9.43
N THR A 16 17.64 -27.68 -9.05
CA THR A 16 16.18 -27.72 -8.83
C THR A 16 15.73 -27.30 -7.43
N VAL A 17 16.60 -27.27 -6.41
CA VAL A 17 16.21 -26.91 -5.03
C VAL A 17 16.33 -25.41 -4.70
N VAL A 18 16.82 -24.58 -5.63
CA VAL A 18 16.74 -23.11 -5.49
C VAL A 18 15.40 -22.61 -6.05
N THR A 19 14.29 -23.12 -5.50
CA THR A 19 12.96 -22.62 -5.79
C THR A 19 12.17 -22.48 -4.50
N MET A 20 12.53 -21.51 -3.65
CA MET A 20 11.60 -20.90 -2.69
C MET A 20 12.11 -19.49 -2.36
N THR A 21 12.05 -18.56 -3.31
CA THR A 21 11.84 -17.17 -2.87
C THR A 21 10.40 -17.10 -2.43
N GLU A 22 10.18 -17.05 -1.11
CA GLU A 22 8.96 -16.53 -0.53
C GLU A 22 8.79 -15.08 -1.00
N SER A 23 8.20 -14.91 -2.18
CA SER A 23 7.55 -13.66 -2.52
C SER A 23 6.29 -13.64 -1.67
N GLY A 24 6.41 -13.11 -0.45
CA GLY A 24 5.25 -12.62 0.29
C GLY A 24 4.53 -11.66 -0.64
N SER A 25 3.43 -12.13 -1.22
CA SER A 25 2.60 -11.39 -2.15
C SER A 25 1.86 -10.31 -1.36
N VAL A 26 2.57 -9.22 -1.05
CA VAL A 26 1.91 -7.92 -0.94
C VAL A 26 1.34 -7.69 -2.32
N GLY A 27 0.01 -7.62 -2.44
CA GLY A 27 -0.68 -7.40 -3.71
C GLY A 27 -0.29 -6.04 -4.28
N VAL A 28 0.87 -5.97 -4.92
CA VAL A 28 1.33 -4.83 -5.70
C VAL A 28 0.59 -4.99 -7.03
N GLY A 29 -0.38 -4.11 -7.27
CA GLY A 29 -1.01 -3.98 -8.59
C GLY A 29 0.03 -3.82 -9.70
N PRO A 30 -0.34 -3.90 -10.99
CA PRO A 30 0.60 -3.80 -12.10
C PRO A 30 1.54 -2.59 -11.90
N PRO A 31 2.84 -2.73 -12.19
CA PRO A 31 3.83 -1.69 -11.96
C PRO A 31 3.39 -0.43 -12.72
N ASN A 32 2.94 0.58 -11.98
CA ASN A 32 2.61 1.87 -12.54
C ASN A 32 3.90 2.71 -12.55
N PRO A 33 4.52 2.97 -13.72
CA PRO A 33 5.82 3.61 -13.81
C PRO A 33 5.81 5.06 -13.31
N THR A 34 4.63 5.66 -13.12
CA THR A 34 4.47 7.01 -12.57
C THR A 34 4.11 7.02 -11.09
N CYS A 35 4.05 5.86 -10.43
CA CYS A 35 3.69 5.79 -9.03
C CYS A 35 4.83 6.26 -8.13
N ARG A 36 4.59 7.36 -7.43
CA ARG A 36 5.53 7.94 -6.48
C ARG A 36 5.30 7.44 -5.05
N HIS A 37 4.04 7.15 -4.70
CA HIS A 37 3.70 6.60 -3.38
C HIS A 37 2.61 5.55 -3.47
N THR A 38 2.84 4.44 -2.75
CA THR A 38 1.88 3.34 -2.60
C THR A 38 1.27 3.39 -1.21
N CYS A 39 -0.06 3.27 -1.14
CA CYS A 39 -0.81 3.24 0.11
C CYS A 39 -1.59 1.92 0.23
N ILE A 40 -2.03 1.59 1.44
CA ILE A 40 -2.85 0.40 1.73
C ILE A 40 -4.28 0.82 1.98
N ARG A 41 -5.25 0.16 1.35
CA ARG A 41 -6.67 0.39 1.59
C ARG A 41 -7.10 -0.23 2.92
N GLU A 42 -7.27 0.60 3.94
CA GLU A 42 -7.82 0.17 5.22
C GLU A 42 -9.36 0.25 5.15
N ASN A 43 -10.00 -0.83 4.68
CA ASN A 43 -11.43 -0.87 4.42
C ASN A 43 -12.09 -2.12 5.03
N PRO A 44 -12.19 -2.21 6.36
CA PRO A 44 -12.53 -3.45 7.06
C PRO A 44 -13.82 -4.08 6.54
N GLY A 45 -13.75 -5.37 6.20
CA GLY A 45 -14.89 -6.15 5.73
C GLY A 45 -15.27 -5.91 4.26
N GLN A 46 -14.45 -5.22 3.48
CA GLN A 46 -14.58 -5.09 2.03
C GLN A 46 -13.56 -5.99 1.31
N PRO A 47 -13.82 -6.41 0.07
CA PRO A 47 -12.91 -7.28 -0.68
C PRO A 47 -11.57 -6.60 -1.03
N ASP A 48 -11.50 -5.27 -0.97
CA ASP A 48 -10.29 -4.48 -1.22
C ASP A 48 -9.53 -4.10 0.08
N ASP A 49 -9.90 -4.67 1.22
CA ASP A 49 -9.21 -4.46 2.48
C ASP A 49 -7.77 -5.00 2.43
N GLY A 50 -6.81 -4.17 2.84
CA GLY A 50 -5.38 -4.48 2.79
C GLY A 50 -4.76 -4.41 1.39
N GLU A 51 -5.52 -4.06 0.35
CA GLU A 51 -4.99 -3.96 -1.02
C GLU A 51 -4.05 -2.74 -1.13
N SER A 52 -2.88 -2.95 -1.75
CA SER A 52 -1.98 -1.85 -2.07
C SER A 52 -2.38 -1.17 -3.37
N TYR A 53 -2.35 0.16 -3.40
CA TYR A 53 -2.67 0.92 -4.60
C TYR A 53 -1.80 2.18 -4.70
N CYS A 54 -1.66 2.69 -5.93
CA CYS A 54 -0.96 3.95 -6.13
C CYS A 54 -1.81 5.12 -5.65
N CYS A 55 -1.38 5.79 -4.59
CA CYS A 55 -2.08 6.94 -4.01
C CYS A 55 -1.48 8.29 -4.43
N ASP A 56 -0.32 8.28 -5.08
CA ASP A 56 0.31 9.48 -5.61
C ASP A 56 1.11 9.17 -6.87
N THR A 57 0.74 9.81 -7.97
CA THR A 57 1.41 9.72 -9.28
C THR A 57 2.27 10.95 -9.56
N GLY A 58 2.65 11.72 -8.52
CA GLY A 58 3.42 12.96 -8.64
C GLY A 58 2.57 14.24 -8.59
N ASN A 59 1.30 14.14 -8.19
CA ASN A 59 0.39 15.30 -8.12
C ASN A 59 0.45 16.01 -6.76
N LEU A 60 1.00 15.36 -5.73
CA LEU A 60 1.19 15.97 -4.42
C LEU A 60 2.55 16.68 -4.33
N PRO A 61 2.73 17.66 -3.43
CA PRO A 61 4.04 18.20 -3.12
C PRO A 61 5.00 17.10 -2.68
N ASP A 62 6.27 17.18 -3.08
CA ASP A 62 7.30 16.31 -2.51
C ASP A 62 7.72 16.85 -1.14
N ILE A 63 7.55 16.03 -0.11
CA ILE A 63 7.76 16.41 1.28
C ILE A 63 8.44 15.26 2.04
N PRO A 64 9.27 15.56 3.04
CA PRO A 64 9.87 14.53 3.88
C PRO A 64 8.80 13.61 4.48
N GLY A 65 9.08 12.31 4.51
CA GLY A 65 8.28 11.33 5.22
C GLY A 65 8.17 11.73 6.69
N ALA A 66 6.99 12.20 7.09
CA ALA A 66 6.67 12.50 8.47
C ALA A 66 5.60 11.53 8.96
N THR A 67 5.60 11.26 10.26
CA THR A 67 4.57 10.50 10.95
C THR A 67 3.97 11.39 12.02
N ASN A 68 2.66 11.60 11.96
CA ASN A 68 1.95 12.39 12.95
C ASN A 68 1.45 11.48 14.09
N PRO A 69 1.39 11.98 15.34
CA PRO A 69 0.90 11.22 16.48
C PRO A 69 -0.56 10.78 16.35
N GLY A 70 -0.95 9.79 17.15
CA GLY A 70 -2.31 9.23 17.18
C GLY A 70 -2.54 8.15 16.12
N ARG A 71 -3.81 7.76 15.94
CA ARG A 71 -4.23 6.74 14.97
C ARG A 71 -5.27 7.27 13.99
N CYS A 72 -5.43 6.56 12.87
CA CYS A 72 -6.53 6.84 11.98
C CYS A 72 -7.86 6.61 12.71
N PRO A 73 -8.80 7.57 12.63
CA PRO A 73 -10.10 7.41 13.28
C PRO A 73 -10.87 6.27 12.64
N HIS A 74 -11.78 5.68 13.42
CA HIS A 74 -12.70 4.67 12.89
C HIS A 74 -13.50 5.21 11.70
N ALA A 75 -13.91 4.32 10.80
CA ALA A 75 -14.68 4.70 9.62
C ALA A 75 -15.95 5.46 10.03
N ILE A 76 -16.09 6.68 9.49
CA ILE A 76 -17.27 7.51 9.66
C ILE A 76 -18.27 7.23 8.55
N ALA A 77 -19.56 7.37 8.84
CA ALA A 77 -20.61 7.28 7.85
C ALA A 77 -20.40 8.34 6.75
N CYS A 78 -20.66 7.96 5.50
CA CYS A 78 -20.52 8.88 4.39
C CYS A 78 -21.58 9.99 4.46
N PRO A 79 -21.21 11.24 4.16
CA PRO A 79 -22.15 12.34 4.17
C PRO A 79 -23.28 12.08 3.17
N SER A 80 -24.50 12.52 3.50
CA SER A 80 -25.66 12.42 2.60
C SER A 80 -25.40 13.16 1.29
N SER A 81 -25.93 12.61 0.19
CA SER A 81 -25.87 13.19 -1.15
C SER A 81 -26.29 14.67 -1.11
N GLY A 82 -25.37 15.56 -1.49
CA GLY A 82 -25.59 17.02 -1.51
C GLY A 82 -24.68 17.81 -0.56
N THR A 83 -24.05 17.19 0.43
CA THR A 83 -23.04 17.86 1.25
C THR A 83 -21.74 17.99 0.44
N ARG A 84 -21.24 19.21 0.23
CA ARG A 84 -19.92 19.42 -0.38
C ARG A 84 -18.82 19.01 0.61
N PHE A 85 -18.45 17.74 0.57
CA PHE A 85 -17.28 17.22 1.27
C PHE A 85 -16.10 17.19 0.30
N GLN A 86 -15.14 18.09 0.48
CA GLN A 86 -13.89 18.13 -0.30
C GLN A 86 -12.70 17.87 0.64
N PRO A 87 -12.41 16.59 0.93
CA PRO A 87 -11.32 16.26 1.83
C PRO A 87 -9.97 16.51 1.15
N LYS A 88 -8.95 16.88 1.94
CA LYS A 88 -7.59 17.06 1.43
C LYS A 88 -6.95 15.69 1.16
N ALA A 89 -6.68 15.40 -0.11
CA ALA A 89 -5.94 14.21 -0.51
C ALA A 89 -4.51 14.22 0.07
N CYS A 90 -4.00 13.04 0.38
CA CYS A 90 -2.65 12.84 0.92
C CYS A 90 -2.12 11.46 0.55
N ALA A 91 -0.81 11.30 0.60
CA ALA A 91 -0.14 9.99 0.49
C ALA A 91 0.60 9.56 1.77
N GLN A 92 0.90 10.52 2.64
CA GLN A 92 1.62 10.32 3.91
C GLN A 92 1.27 11.45 4.88
N ASP A 93 1.47 11.24 6.18
CA ASP A 93 1.06 12.17 7.24
C ASP A 93 1.67 13.58 7.11
N GLY A 94 2.87 13.71 6.52
CA GLY A 94 3.48 15.01 6.29
C GLY A 94 2.65 15.95 5.40
N HIS A 95 1.71 15.43 4.62
CA HIS A 95 0.79 16.25 3.84
C HIS A 95 -0.31 16.87 4.71
N CYS A 96 -0.49 16.37 5.93
CA CYS A 96 -1.54 16.74 6.86
C CYS A 96 -0.99 17.61 7.99
N ARG A 97 -1.88 18.27 8.75
CA ARG A 97 -1.48 19.02 9.95
C ARG A 97 -0.98 18.05 11.02
N TYR A 98 -0.19 18.54 11.97
CA TYR A 98 0.39 17.73 13.05
C TYR A 98 -0.61 16.86 13.84
N HIS A 99 -1.87 17.29 13.98
CA HIS A 99 -2.94 16.55 14.68
C HIS A 99 -3.83 15.73 13.73
N GLU A 100 -3.42 15.58 12.48
CA GLU A 100 -4.13 14.83 11.45
C GLU A 100 -3.25 13.68 10.95
N LYS A 101 -3.90 12.62 10.46
CA LYS A 101 -3.24 11.50 9.81
C LYS A 101 -3.78 11.32 8.40
N CYS A 102 -2.94 10.74 7.55
CA CYS A 102 -3.32 10.38 6.20
C CYS A 102 -3.97 8.99 6.20
N CYS A 103 -5.28 8.95 6.06
CA CYS A 103 -6.07 7.74 6.30
C CYS A 103 -6.98 7.40 5.13
N TYR A 104 -7.17 6.12 4.84
CA TYR A 104 -8.12 5.70 3.82
C TYR A 104 -9.54 6.17 4.14
N ASN A 105 -10.26 6.67 3.15
CA ASN A 105 -11.65 7.08 3.28
C ASN A 105 -12.50 6.35 2.24
N SER A 106 -13.28 5.37 2.69
CA SER A 106 -14.15 4.55 1.84
C SER A 106 -15.22 5.34 1.10
N CYS A 107 -15.63 6.52 1.60
CA CYS A 107 -16.61 7.38 0.94
C CYS A 107 -16.10 8.00 -0.35
N VAL A 108 -14.80 8.29 -0.40
CA VAL A 108 -14.14 8.90 -1.58
C VAL A 108 -13.15 7.95 -2.25
N LYS A 109 -12.86 6.80 -1.64
CA LYS A 109 -11.97 5.72 -2.11
C LYS A 109 -10.53 6.15 -2.34
N TYR A 110 -10.04 7.10 -1.54
CA TYR A 110 -8.62 7.49 -1.47
C TYR A 110 -8.24 7.99 -0.08
N HIS A 111 -6.93 8.14 0.15
CA HIS A 111 -6.38 8.64 1.41
C HIS A 111 -6.57 10.14 1.56
N VAL A 112 -7.04 10.56 2.73
CA VAL A 112 -7.29 11.96 3.06
C VAL A 112 -6.82 12.29 4.46
N CYS A 113 -6.53 13.57 4.70
CA CYS A 113 -6.24 14.06 6.03
C CYS A 113 -7.49 13.98 6.92
N LYS A 114 -7.39 13.24 8.03
CA LYS A 114 -8.42 13.12 9.06
C LYS A 114 -7.83 13.47 10.43
N LEU A 115 -8.65 14.00 11.33
CA LEU A 115 -8.25 14.18 12.73
C LEU A 115 -7.83 12.84 13.34
N ALA A 116 -6.68 12.84 14.01
CA ALA A 116 -6.21 11.66 14.72
C ALA A 116 -7.12 11.33 15.91
N SER A 117 -7.25 10.03 16.22
CA SER A 117 -7.87 9.51 17.45
C SER A 117 -6.83 9.02 18.45
#